data_AF-A0A2W6UIE6-F1
#
_entry.id   AF-A0A2W6UIE6-F1
#
_cell.length_a   1.000
_cell.length_b   1.000
_cell.length_c   1.000
_cell.angle_alpha   90.00
_cell.angle_beta   90.00
_cell.angle_gamma   90.00
#
_symmetry.space_group_name_H-M   'P 1'
#
loop_
_entity.id
_entity.type
_entity.pdbx_description
1 polymer ?
#
loop_
_entity_poly.entity_id
_entity_poly.type
_entity_poly.pdbx_seq_one_letter_code
_entity_poly.pdbx_strand_id
1 'polypeptide(L)'
;MGRGLEILPSPACYGPHTKYFPYVSSVERHSSPLVTADDDSIYPRWWLRRLQNAATRNPDEVVCYRAHRVAIDSDGVIARYNSWGAVRGVEASVLNFATGVSGVHYPAEFLMRLKEDGDRFLMCTPRADDVWLHSRAVAHGFEIRQIVRSPIKFPEIASTQEVALHLGNTGRSANDTQIAATYDEAVRTALRAAAAR
;
A
#
# COMPACT_ATOMS: atom_id res chain seq x y z
N MET A 1 10.58 28.63 -3.38
CA MET A 1 10.57 27.20 -3.78
C MET A 1 10.11 27.13 -5.22
N GLY A 2 10.93 26.57 -6.11
CA GLY A 2 10.58 26.45 -7.52
C GLY A 2 9.38 25.53 -7.71
N ARG A 3 8.38 26.00 -8.46
CA ARG A 3 7.34 25.11 -9.00
C ARG A 3 7.99 24.30 -10.13
N GLY A 4 7.77 23.00 -10.20
CA GLY A 4 8.34 22.18 -11.26
C GLY A 4 8.14 20.69 -11.05
N LEU A 5 8.56 19.92 -12.06
CA LEU A 5 8.67 18.46 -12.01
C LEU A 5 10.15 18.12 -11.87
N GLU A 6 10.48 17.28 -10.91
CA GLU A 6 11.79 16.64 -10.82
C GLU A 6 11.65 15.18 -11.23
N ILE A 7 12.54 14.71 -12.10
CA ILE A 7 12.56 13.33 -12.57
C ILE A 7 13.80 12.67 -12.00
N LEU A 8 13.59 11.67 -11.14
CA LEU A 8 14.66 10.88 -10.54
C LEU A 8 14.64 9.47 -11.14
N PRO A 9 15.74 9.01 -11.78
CA PRO A 9 15.80 7.66 -12.31
C PRO A 9 15.88 6.63 -11.17
N SER A 10 15.16 5.53 -11.31
CA SER A 10 15.35 4.37 -10.42
C SER A 10 16.69 3.71 -10.71
N PRO A 11 17.53 3.40 -9.70
CA PRO A 11 18.85 2.78 -9.91
C PRO A 11 18.76 1.34 -10.41
N ALA A 12 17.62 0.68 -10.22
CA ALA A 12 17.34 -0.67 -10.69
C ALA A 12 15.83 -0.86 -10.94
N CYS A 13 15.47 -2.00 -11.52
CA CYS A 13 14.07 -2.42 -11.64
C CYS A 13 13.68 -3.24 -10.40
N TYR A 14 12.84 -2.66 -9.53
CA TYR A 14 12.33 -3.33 -8.33
C TYR A 14 10.92 -3.90 -8.55
N GLY A 15 10.53 -4.09 -9.81
CA GLY A 15 9.16 -4.47 -10.18
C GLY A 15 8.14 -3.46 -9.61
N PRO A 16 7.05 -3.90 -8.97
CA PRO A 16 6.06 -3.01 -8.41
C PRO A 16 6.60 -2.10 -7.29
N HIS A 17 7.69 -2.47 -6.62
CA HIS A 17 8.29 -1.65 -5.56
C HIS A 17 9.00 -0.39 -6.08
N THR A 18 9.23 -0.31 -7.41
CA THR A 18 9.83 0.88 -8.05
C THR A 18 9.03 2.15 -7.78
N LYS A 19 7.72 2.05 -7.50
CA LYS A 19 6.84 3.20 -7.26
C LYS A 19 7.14 3.97 -5.96
N TYR A 20 7.85 3.38 -5.01
CA TYR A 20 8.13 4.02 -3.72
C TYR A 20 9.59 3.83 -3.26
N PHE A 21 10.17 2.65 -3.47
CA PHE A 21 11.43 2.27 -2.81
C PHE A 21 12.63 3.15 -3.21
N PRO A 22 12.82 3.53 -4.50
CA PRO A 22 13.90 4.42 -4.88
C PRO A 22 13.85 5.76 -4.13
N TYR A 23 12.65 6.33 -3.97
CA TYR A 23 12.47 7.57 -3.20
C TYR A 23 12.72 7.38 -1.71
N VAL A 24 12.20 6.28 -1.13
CA VAL A 24 12.43 5.98 0.30
C VAL A 24 13.91 5.85 0.62
N SER A 25 14.68 5.28 -0.31
CA SER A 25 16.11 5.06 -0.16
C SER A 25 16.97 6.29 -0.45
N SER A 26 16.50 7.25 -1.28
CA SER A 26 17.32 8.35 -1.81
C SER A 26 17.60 9.48 -0.82
N VAL A 27 16.80 9.64 0.23
CA VAL A 27 16.97 10.71 1.23
C VAL A 27 17.39 10.14 2.58
N GLU A 28 18.24 10.87 3.31
CA GLU A 28 18.71 10.47 4.63
C GLU A 28 17.56 10.43 5.65
N ARG A 29 16.72 11.47 5.64
CA ARG A 29 15.57 11.62 6.54
C ARG A 29 14.36 12.19 5.79
N HIS A 30 13.22 11.52 5.92
CA HIS A 30 11.95 11.97 5.33
C HIS A 30 11.31 13.03 6.23
N SER A 31 10.98 14.19 5.65
CA SER A 31 10.21 15.26 6.30
C SER A 31 8.91 15.59 5.57
N SER A 32 8.71 15.00 4.39
CA SER A 32 7.51 15.13 3.56
C SER A 32 6.88 13.76 3.35
N PRO A 33 5.55 13.68 3.21
CA PRO A 33 4.89 12.43 2.89
C PRO A 33 5.14 12.02 1.43
N LEU A 34 4.88 10.75 1.13
CA LEU A 34 4.85 10.21 -0.23
C LEU A 34 3.41 9.91 -0.62
N VAL A 35 3.01 10.26 -1.84
CA VAL A 35 1.77 9.79 -2.44
C VAL A 35 2.10 9.01 -3.70
N THR A 36 1.63 7.77 -3.80
CA THR A 36 1.77 6.96 -5.01
C THR A 36 0.59 7.21 -5.95
N ALA A 37 0.86 7.14 -7.25
CA ALA A 37 -0.14 7.18 -8.32
C ALA A 37 0.31 6.22 -9.43
N ASP A 38 -0.65 5.66 -10.13
CA ASP A 38 -0.44 4.79 -11.28
C ASP A 38 -0.30 5.66 -12.55
N ASP A 39 0.58 5.27 -13.47
CA ASP A 39 0.84 5.99 -14.73
C ASP A 39 -0.22 5.71 -15.82
N ASP A 40 -1.16 4.80 -15.53
CA ASP A 40 -2.21 4.35 -16.42
C ASP A 40 -3.62 4.82 -16.00
N SER A 41 -3.72 5.76 -15.05
CA SER A 41 -4.99 6.18 -14.45
C SER A 41 -5.29 7.67 -14.65
N ILE A 42 -6.55 7.99 -14.94
CA ILE A 42 -7.04 9.37 -15.11
C ILE A 42 -7.56 9.89 -13.76
N TYR A 43 -6.76 10.69 -13.09
CA TYR A 43 -7.11 11.25 -11.79
C TYR A 43 -7.88 12.59 -11.89
N PRO A 44 -8.95 12.77 -11.09
CA PRO A 44 -9.65 14.04 -11.03
C PRO A 44 -8.80 15.13 -10.35
N ARG A 45 -9.04 16.41 -10.66
CA ARG A 45 -8.29 17.56 -10.09
C ARG A 45 -8.30 17.65 -8.56
N TRP A 46 -9.23 16.96 -7.89
CA TRP A 46 -9.33 16.92 -6.43
C TRP A 46 -8.59 15.74 -5.80
N TRP A 47 -8.04 14.82 -6.60
CA TRP A 47 -7.47 13.54 -6.15
C TRP A 47 -6.43 13.71 -5.03
N LEU A 48 -5.37 14.46 -5.30
CA LEU A 48 -4.29 14.68 -4.33
C LEU A 48 -4.78 15.47 -3.11
N ARG A 49 -5.57 16.53 -3.36
CA ARG A 49 -6.09 17.41 -2.29
C ARG A 49 -6.91 16.63 -1.26
N ARG A 50 -7.71 15.65 -1.68
CA ARG A 50 -8.50 14.85 -0.72
C ARG A 50 -7.65 13.87 0.08
N LEU A 51 -6.61 13.26 -0.53
CA LEU A 51 -5.63 12.46 0.21
C LEU A 51 -4.90 13.32 1.24
N GLN A 52 -4.38 14.48 0.83
CA GLN A 52 -3.71 15.42 1.72
C GLN A 52 -4.62 15.87 2.87
N ASN A 53 -5.85 16.30 2.58
CA ASN A 53 -6.80 16.70 3.63
C ASN A 53 -7.10 15.55 4.61
N ALA A 54 -7.19 14.30 4.13
CA ALA A 54 -7.36 13.15 5.02
C ALA A 54 -6.13 12.89 5.88
N ALA A 55 -4.93 12.94 5.29
CA ALA A 55 -3.67 12.76 6.01
C ALA A 55 -3.43 13.87 7.04
N THR A 56 -3.73 15.13 6.73
CA THR A 56 -3.60 16.24 7.70
C THR A 56 -4.48 16.05 8.93
N ARG A 57 -5.65 15.41 8.78
CA ARG A 57 -6.54 15.08 9.90
C ARG A 57 -6.14 13.81 10.65
N ASN A 58 -5.31 12.97 10.03
CA ASN A 58 -4.88 11.68 10.55
C ASN A 58 -3.37 11.49 10.26
N PRO A 59 -2.49 12.27 10.93
CA PRO A 59 -1.08 12.38 10.56
C PRO A 59 -0.28 11.08 10.75
N ASP A 60 -0.75 10.19 11.63
CA ASP A 60 -0.09 8.94 12.01
C ASP A 60 -0.70 7.72 11.30
N GLU A 61 -1.42 7.94 10.20
CA GLU A 61 -2.09 6.89 9.44
C GLU A 61 -1.65 6.87 7.97
N VAL A 62 -1.70 5.68 7.37
CA VAL A 62 -1.65 5.54 5.91
C VAL A 62 -3.05 5.76 5.37
N VAL A 63 -3.23 6.70 4.44
CA VAL A 63 -4.56 7.02 3.89
C VAL A 63 -4.66 6.66 2.42
N CYS A 64 -5.76 6.05 2.00
CA CYS A 64 -5.93 5.54 0.63
C CYS A 64 -7.36 5.71 0.09
N TYR A 65 -7.50 5.59 -1.23
CA TYR A 65 -8.82 5.56 -1.88
C TYR A 65 -9.48 4.18 -1.92
N ARG A 66 -8.69 3.11 -1.90
CA ARG A 66 -9.16 1.74 -2.06
C ARG A 66 -8.43 0.79 -1.10
N ALA A 67 -9.18 0.26 -0.15
CA ALA A 67 -8.72 -0.80 0.73
C ALA A 67 -9.63 -2.02 0.68
N HIS A 68 -9.03 -3.19 0.90
CA HIS A 68 -9.75 -4.42 1.25
C HIS A 68 -9.59 -4.71 2.74
N ARG A 69 -10.46 -5.51 3.32
CA ARG A 69 -10.35 -5.95 4.70
C ARG A 69 -9.75 -7.34 4.74
N VAL A 70 -8.59 -7.47 5.38
CA VAL A 70 -7.98 -8.77 5.68
C VAL A 70 -8.98 -9.58 6.49
N ALA A 71 -9.36 -10.74 5.97
CA ALA A 71 -10.25 -11.66 6.65
C ALA A 71 -9.43 -12.67 7.44
N ILE A 72 -9.83 -12.90 8.69
CA ILE A 72 -9.28 -13.90 9.59
C ILE A 72 -10.43 -14.82 9.99
N ASP A 73 -10.23 -16.12 9.86
CA ASP A 73 -11.25 -17.10 10.26
C ASP A 73 -11.27 -17.34 11.78
N SER A 74 -12.19 -18.21 12.22
CA SER A 74 -12.37 -18.55 13.63
C SER A 74 -11.16 -19.22 14.27
N ASP A 75 -10.28 -19.82 13.47
CA ASP A 75 -9.06 -20.49 13.93
C ASP A 75 -7.86 -19.53 13.96
N GLY A 76 -8.07 -18.25 13.66
CA GLY A 76 -7.03 -17.23 13.64
C GLY A 76 -6.14 -17.32 12.40
N VAL A 77 -6.58 -18.00 11.34
CA VAL A 77 -5.84 -18.13 10.08
C VAL A 77 -6.27 -17.02 9.13
N ILE A 78 -5.29 -16.39 8.48
CA ILE A 78 -5.54 -15.38 7.45
C ILE A 78 -6.16 -16.08 6.24
N ALA A 79 -7.37 -15.67 5.88
CA ALA A 79 -8.07 -16.22 4.72
C ALA A 79 -7.33 -15.85 3.42
N ARG A 80 -7.58 -16.60 2.35
CA ARG A 80 -6.96 -16.37 1.03
C ARG A 80 -7.14 -14.93 0.56
N TYR A 81 -6.12 -14.34 -0.04
CA TYR A 81 -6.10 -12.94 -0.50
C TYR A 81 -7.35 -12.57 -1.32
N ASN A 82 -7.76 -13.44 -2.25
CA ASN A 82 -8.91 -13.18 -3.12
C ASN A 82 -10.28 -13.23 -2.40
N SER A 83 -10.33 -13.68 -1.14
CA SER A 83 -11.54 -13.65 -0.31
C SER A 83 -11.72 -12.36 0.47
N TRP A 84 -10.70 -11.50 0.50
CA TRP A 84 -10.74 -10.24 1.24
C TRP A 84 -11.72 -9.27 0.58
N GLY A 85 -12.73 -8.83 1.35
CA GLY A 85 -13.79 -7.96 0.86
C GLY A 85 -13.38 -6.49 0.83
N ALA A 86 -14.01 -5.69 -0.02
CA ALA A 86 -13.81 -4.24 -0.03
C ALA A 86 -14.19 -3.59 1.31
N VAL A 87 -13.38 -2.63 1.77
CA VAL A 87 -13.73 -1.80 2.93
C VAL A 87 -14.90 -0.87 2.57
N ARG A 88 -15.97 -0.93 3.37
CA ARG A 88 -17.16 -0.09 3.23
C ARG A 88 -17.32 0.92 4.38
N GLY A 89 -16.24 1.63 4.67
CA GLY A 89 -16.13 2.52 5.82
C GLY A 89 -14.98 3.50 5.66
N VAL A 90 -14.78 4.33 6.68
CA VAL A 90 -13.67 5.29 6.76
C VAL A 90 -12.85 5.14 8.03
N GLU A 91 -13.10 4.08 8.80
CA GLU A 91 -12.43 3.77 10.04
C GLU A 91 -11.04 3.20 9.74
N ALA A 92 -10.02 3.72 10.44
CA ALA A 92 -8.67 3.19 10.34
C ALA A 92 -8.61 1.81 11.01
N SER A 93 -7.76 0.94 10.48
CA SER A 93 -7.51 -0.38 11.06
C SER A 93 -6.25 -0.99 10.49
N VAL A 94 -5.53 -1.76 11.31
CA VAL A 94 -4.47 -2.69 10.83
C VAL A 94 -5.02 -3.83 9.95
N LEU A 95 -6.34 -4.06 9.95
CA LEU A 95 -6.98 -5.03 9.05
C LEU A 95 -7.34 -4.43 7.68
N ASN A 96 -7.17 -3.12 7.50
CA ASN A 96 -7.41 -2.49 6.21
C ASN A 96 -6.15 -2.60 5.35
N PHE A 97 -6.28 -3.23 4.20
CA PHE A 97 -5.23 -3.47 3.23
C PHE A 97 -5.34 -2.48 2.07
N ALA A 98 -4.49 -1.45 2.04
CA ALA A 98 -4.40 -0.53 0.91
C ALA A 98 -3.87 -1.27 -0.33
N THR A 99 -4.69 -1.36 -1.38
CA THR A 99 -4.41 -2.18 -2.57
C THR A 99 -3.35 -1.61 -3.54
N GLY A 100 -2.60 -0.59 -3.11
CA GLY A 100 -1.50 -0.01 -3.90
C GLY A 100 -1.88 0.77 -5.17
N VAL A 101 -3.17 0.93 -5.46
CA VAL A 101 -3.69 1.64 -6.65
C VAL A 101 -4.58 2.81 -6.27
N SER A 102 -4.92 3.65 -7.25
CA SER A 102 -5.86 4.78 -7.11
C SER A 102 -5.39 5.87 -6.14
N GLY A 103 -4.20 5.75 -5.56
CA GLY A 103 -3.63 6.71 -4.64
C GLY A 103 -3.57 6.22 -3.21
N VAL A 104 -2.34 6.16 -2.69
CA VAL A 104 -2.03 5.90 -1.28
C VAL A 104 -1.06 6.96 -0.80
N HIS A 105 -1.36 7.55 0.35
CA HIS A 105 -0.52 8.54 1.02
C HIS A 105 0.13 7.91 2.26
N TYR A 106 1.45 8.01 2.31
CA TYR A 106 2.31 7.46 3.35
C TYR A 106 2.93 8.61 4.16
N PRO A 107 2.74 8.65 5.50
CA PRO A 107 3.31 9.70 6.33
C PRO A 107 4.84 9.57 6.43
N ALA A 108 5.53 10.70 6.67
CA ALA A 108 6.99 10.74 6.73
C ALA A 108 7.59 9.77 7.76
N GLU A 109 6.96 9.60 8.93
CA GLU A 109 7.39 8.62 9.94
C GLU A 109 7.35 7.19 9.39
N PHE A 110 6.29 6.82 8.67
CA PHE A 110 6.20 5.50 8.03
C PHE A 110 7.31 5.30 7.00
N LEU A 111 7.66 6.34 6.22
CA LEU A 111 8.76 6.26 5.26
C LEU A 111 10.12 6.08 5.94
N MET A 112 10.34 6.70 7.12
CA MET A 112 11.55 6.48 7.90
C MET A 112 11.66 5.03 8.39
N ARG A 113 10.57 4.45 8.90
CA ARG A 113 10.52 3.02 9.28
C ARG A 113 10.75 2.08 8.10
N LEU A 114 10.13 2.40 6.96
CA LEU A 114 10.29 1.62 5.73
C LEU A 114 11.72 1.68 5.19
N LYS A 115 12.42 2.79 5.41
CA LYS A 115 13.86 2.91 5.09
C LYS A 115 14.71 2.00 5.99
N GLU A 116 14.41 1.92 7.28
CA GLU A 116 15.06 0.98 8.22
C GLU A 116 14.85 -0.48 7.82
N ASP A 117 13.71 -0.79 7.17
CA ASP A 117 13.44 -2.13 6.67
C ASP A 117 14.28 -2.51 5.43
N GLY A 118 14.78 -1.52 4.69
CA GLY A 118 15.63 -1.71 3.52
C GLY A 118 14.93 -2.46 2.36
N ASP A 119 15.69 -3.29 1.67
CA ASP A 119 15.29 -4.03 0.48
C ASP A 119 14.81 -5.47 0.76
N ARG A 120 14.49 -5.79 2.02
CA ARG A 120 14.05 -7.14 2.46
C ARG A 120 12.88 -7.69 1.64
N PHE A 121 12.03 -6.83 1.08
CA PHE A 121 10.95 -7.20 0.18
C PHE A 121 11.42 -8.03 -1.02
N LEU A 122 12.67 -7.85 -1.49
CA LEU A 122 13.25 -8.62 -2.59
C LEU A 122 13.25 -10.13 -2.31
N MET A 123 13.33 -10.52 -1.04
CA MET A 123 13.40 -11.91 -0.62
C MET A 123 12.03 -12.53 -0.32
N CYS A 124 11.08 -11.76 0.20
CA CYS A 124 9.80 -12.30 0.68
C CYS A 124 8.57 -11.93 -0.18
N THR A 125 8.58 -10.79 -0.85
CA THR A 125 7.42 -10.31 -1.62
C THR A 125 7.79 -9.45 -2.83
N PRO A 126 8.71 -9.90 -3.73
CA PRO A 126 9.25 -9.08 -4.81
C PRO A 126 8.22 -8.64 -5.86
N ARG A 127 7.01 -9.20 -5.85
CA ARG A 127 5.95 -8.97 -6.85
C ARG A 127 4.67 -8.39 -6.25
N ALA A 128 4.63 -8.10 -4.96
CA ALA A 128 3.46 -7.53 -4.29
C ALA A 128 3.91 -6.44 -3.29
N ASP A 129 3.98 -5.21 -3.78
CA ASP A 129 4.36 -4.05 -2.98
C ASP A 129 3.32 -3.71 -1.92
N ASP A 130 2.05 -3.86 -2.24
CA ASP A 130 0.93 -3.69 -1.33
C ASP A 130 0.99 -4.66 -0.13
N VAL A 131 1.39 -5.93 -0.36
CA VAL A 131 1.63 -6.92 0.70
C VAL A 131 2.76 -6.49 1.64
N TRP A 132 3.88 -6.04 1.08
CA TRP A 132 5.01 -5.52 1.86
C TRP A 132 4.62 -4.31 2.70
N LEU A 133 4.03 -3.29 2.05
CA LEU A 133 3.68 -2.03 2.67
C LEU A 133 2.64 -2.22 3.78
N HIS A 134 1.67 -3.11 3.58
CA HIS A 134 0.73 -3.47 4.63
C HIS A 134 1.43 -4.18 5.80
N SER A 135 2.27 -5.20 5.53
CA SER A 135 3.01 -5.90 6.59
C SER A 135 3.82 -4.94 7.45
N ARG A 136 4.53 -3.99 6.81
CA ARG A 136 5.33 -2.98 7.52
C ARG A 136 4.47 -1.96 8.25
N ALA A 137 3.32 -1.56 7.69
CA ALA A 137 2.38 -0.70 8.41
C ALA A 137 1.93 -1.36 9.73
N VAL A 138 1.51 -2.63 9.66
CA VAL A 138 1.11 -3.41 10.85
C VAL A 138 2.28 -3.55 11.84
N ALA A 139 3.47 -3.94 11.36
CA ALA A 139 4.65 -4.15 12.21
C ALA A 139 5.08 -2.87 12.95
N HIS A 140 4.94 -1.70 12.31
CA HIS A 140 5.31 -0.41 12.88
C HIS A 140 4.14 0.33 13.54
N GLY A 141 2.97 -0.31 13.70
CA GLY A 141 1.82 0.24 14.41
C GLY A 141 1.02 1.29 13.64
N PHE A 142 1.18 1.39 12.32
CA PHE A 142 0.39 2.27 11.47
C PHE A 142 -0.91 1.59 11.05
N GLU A 143 -2.03 2.27 11.29
CA GLU A 143 -3.32 1.87 10.76
C GLU A 143 -3.55 2.44 9.35
N ILE A 144 -4.38 1.75 8.56
CA ILE A 144 -4.72 2.18 7.21
C ILE A 144 -6.18 2.65 7.18
N ARG A 145 -6.41 3.83 6.60
CA ARG A 145 -7.73 4.45 6.46
C ARG A 145 -8.13 4.60 5.01
N GLN A 146 -9.36 4.20 4.68
CA GLN A 146 -10.00 4.58 3.41
C GLN A 146 -10.64 5.96 3.56
N ILE A 147 -10.38 6.89 2.64
CA ILE A 147 -10.83 8.28 2.79
C ILE A 147 -12.31 8.51 2.41
N VAL A 148 -12.98 7.48 1.93
CA VAL A 148 -14.39 7.46 1.52
C VAL A 148 -15.02 6.12 1.88
N ARG A 149 -16.35 6.08 2.03
CA ARG A 149 -17.08 4.86 2.45
C ARG A 149 -17.06 3.73 1.43
N SER A 150 -16.64 3.97 0.19
CA SER A 150 -16.60 2.94 -0.84
C SER A 150 -15.31 3.09 -1.63
N PRO A 151 -14.66 1.97 -2.01
CA PRO A 151 -13.41 2.02 -2.74
C PRO A 151 -13.62 2.75 -4.07
N ILE A 152 -12.70 3.65 -4.41
CA ILE A 152 -12.70 4.31 -5.72
C ILE A 152 -11.70 3.61 -6.61
N LYS A 153 -12.16 3.20 -7.80
CA LYS A 153 -11.30 2.86 -8.93
C LYS A 153 -11.43 3.99 -9.94
N PHE A 154 -10.34 4.67 -10.23
CA PHE A 154 -10.33 5.73 -11.25
C PHE A 154 -10.33 5.14 -12.66
N PRO A 155 -10.82 5.87 -13.68
CA PRO A 155 -10.77 5.41 -15.07
C PRO A 155 -9.34 5.14 -15.51
N GLU A 156 -9.12 4.00 -16.14
CA GLU A 156 -7.83 3.63 -16.75
C GLU A 156 -7.72 4.25 -18.15
N ILE A 157 -6.49 4.55 -18.58
CA ILE A 157 -6.18 5.00 -19.93
C ILE A 157 -6.33 3.81 -20.88
N ALA A 158 -7.14 3.96 -21.92
CA ALA A 158 -7.32 2.92 -22.92
C ALA A 158 -5.98 2.55 -23.59
N SER A 159 -5.77 1.28 -23.90
CA SER A 159 -4.59 0.73 -24.61
C SER A 159 -3.27 0.61 -23.82
N THR A 160 -3.17 1.07 -22.58
CA THR A 160 -1.98 0.80 -21.73
C THR A 160 -2.00 -0.59 -21.10
N GLN A 161 -3.14 -1.28 -21.15
CA GLN A 161 -3.33 -2.59 -20.53
C GLN A 161 -2.86 -3.78 -21.38
N GLU A 162 -2.59 -3.59 -22.69
CA GLU A 162 -2.17 -4.68 -23.59
C GLU A 162 -0.79 -5.28 -23.25
N VAL A 163 0.01 -4.58 -22.43
CA VAL A 163 1.32 -5.04 -21.91
C VAL A 163 1.29 -5.16 -20.37
N ALA A 164 0.10 -5.17 -19.75
CA ALA A 164 -0.01 -5.09 -18.30
C ALA A 164 0.61 -6.31 -17.59
N LEU A 165 1.21 -6.03 -16.42
CA LEU A 165 1.73 -6.96 -15.41
C LEU A 165 0.76 -8.10 -15.03
N HIS A 166 -0.51 -8.01 -15.44
CA HIS A 166 -1.52 -9.04 -15.30
C HIS A 166 -1.17 -10.36 -16.00
N LEU A 167 -0.40 -10.37 -17.09
CA LEU A 167 -0.03 -11.64 -17.75
C LEU A 167 0.97 -12.49 -16.94
N GLY A 168 1.74 -11.89 -16.02
CA GLY A 168 2.73 -12.57 -15.17
C GLY A 168 2.39 -12.69 -13.68
N ASN A 169 1.47 -11.84 -13.18
CA ASN A 169 1.10 -11.80 -11.75
C ASN A 169 -0.21 -12.54 -11.41
N THR A 170 -0.93 -13.12 -12.38
CA THR A 170 -2.20 -13.85 -12.13
C THR A 170 -2.00 -15.33 -11.80
N GLY A 171 -1.07 -15.64 -10.90
CA GLY A 171 -1.20 -16.85 -10.11
C GLY A 171 -2.13 -16.54 -8.96
N ARG A 172 -3.37 -17.07 -8.94
CA ARG A 172 -4.32 -16.85 -7.83
C ARG A 172 -3.73 -17.13 -6.43
N SER A 173 -2.65 -17.92 -6.36
CA SER A 173 -1.88 -18.26 -5.16
C SER A 173 -0.60 -17.44 -4.95
N ALA A 174 -0.20 -16.58 -5.89
CA ALA A 174 1.08 -15.86 -5.82
C ALA A 174 1.10 -14.82 -4.68
N ASN A 175 -0.02 -14.12 -4.46
CA ASN A 175 -0.15 -13.22 -3.32
C ASN A 175 -0.22 -13.99 -2.01
N ASP A 176 -0.94 -15.13 -1.96
CA ASP A 176 -0.98 -15.97 -0.75
C ASP A 176 0.42 -16.46 -0.34
N THR A 177 1.25 -16.89 -1.30
CA THR A 177 2.65 -17.28 -1.04
C THR A 177 3.49 -16.12 -0.51
N GLN A 178 3.37 -14.93 -1.11
CA GLN A 178 4.11 -13.74 -0.66
C GLN A 178 3.63 -13.24 0.71
N ILE A 179 2.33 -13.33 1.01
CA ILE A 179 1.76 -13.04 2.33
C ILE A 179 2.33 -14.01 3.36
N ALA A 180 2.33 -15.32 3.07
CA ALA A 180 2.87 -16.33 3.98
C ALA A 180 4.36 -16.09 4.29
N ALA A 181 5.15 -15.70 3.29
CA ALA A 181 6.57 -15.39 3.43
C ALA A 181 6.86 -14.04 4.12
N THR A 182 5.93 -13.09 4.06
CA THR A 182 6.16 -11.71 4.54
C THR A 182 5.53 -11.43 5.90
N TYR A 183 4.37 -12.00 6.19
CA TYR A 183 3.65 -11.72 7.44
C TYR A 183 4.26 -12.62 8.50
N ASP A 184 5.18 -12.08 9.28
CA ASP A 184 5.77 -12.77 10.43
C ASP A 184 4.75 -12.95 11.58
N GLU A 185 5.19 -13.58 12.67
CA GLU A 185 4.29 -13.85 13.80
C GLU A 185 3.82 -12.59 14.54
N ALA A 186 4.63 -11.53 14.53
CA ALA A 186 4.24 -10.27 15.15
C ALA A 186 3.09 -9.62 14.36
N VAL A 187 3.21 -9.58 13.02
CA VAL A 187 2.15 -9.12 12.13
C VAL A 187 0.89 -9.98 12.28
N ARG A 188 1.03 -11.32 12.27
CA ARG A 188 -0.12 -12.22 12.45
C ARG A 188 -0.82 -12.01 13.80
N THR A 189 -0.06 -11.82 14.87
CA THR A 189 -0.62 -11.55 16.21
C THR A 189 -1.39 -10.24 16.24
N ALA A 190 -0.84 -9.16 15.68
CA ALA A 190 -1.52 -7.87 15.60
C ALA A 190 -2.84 -7.95 14.81
N LEU A 191 -2.85 -8.68 13.69
CA LEU A 191 -4.04 -8.91 12.88
C LEU A 191 -5.11 -9.70 13.65
N ARG A 192 -4.74 -10.81 14.31
CA ARG A 192 -5.67 -11.60 15.14
C ARG A 192 -6.27 -10.75 16.28
N ALA A 193 -5.45 -9.98 16.97
CA ALA A 193 -5.89 -9.09 18.05
C ALA A 193 -6.84 -7.99 17.55
N ALA A 194 -6.68 -7.53 16.30
CA ALA A 194 -7.60 -6.58 15.68
C ALA A 194 -8.91 -7.23 15.22
N ALA A 195 -8.91 -8.50 14.83
CA ALA A 195 -10.12 -9.21 14.40
C ALA A 195 -11.01 -9.67 15.57
N ALA A 196 -10.44 -9.78 16.77
CA ALA A 196 -11.16 -10.15 17.99
C ALA A 196 -11.89 -8.98 18.69
N ARG A 197 -11.74 -7.74 18.17
CA ARG A 197 -12.37 -6.53 18.69
C ARG A 197 -13.65 -6.21 17.94
#